data_AF-A0AAE0JWR1-F1
#
_entry.id   AF-A0AAE0JWR1-F1
#
_cell.length_a   1.000
_cell.length_b   1.000
_cell.length_c   1.000
_cell.angle_alpha   90.00
_cell.angle_beta   90.00
_cell.angle_gamma   90.00
#
_symmetry.space_group_name_H-M   'P 1'
#
loop_
_entity.id
_entity.type
_entity.pdbx_description
1 polymer ?
#
loop_
_entity_poly.entity_id
_entity_poly.type
_entity_poly.pdbx_seq_one_letter_code
_entity_poly.pdbx_strand_id
1 'polypeptide(L)'
;MALLYSWQGQYGKLDVAIKVQLRGSDLTKERRSMMDICGTRHTVDVYDLPNEEEAIRIAREQVNENLDPRRMDLDAVLPTRQHRHGLAKENPQPVVVWQIFDCLYKMCIAMAFDQKSRPEVQAVTDPRVRLEEAVPQSYYEGRRGPYAVCHLDLDPQNILIGELQTGGADRHYVSPALCNVHVEYPPPGKTGFIPSEQFTEEWDYIPRVPLEMNPPAQVAGKYSWKTNLYQMGCVHNGQPHHDLHDLPAPKTNHYSNQRGTVRCTYGGYLLYPAYDWVDDALIGLVVACMNENPDHRPDFSALTRIIEQNVTAAWDDASWAEVVKFTDIMFKDPKPVPITNPANWENWLKDQLADLRADLFPEHYSEQKREEAAKLASQQKGQAVAAQRQQRWQQDLLGSQHFREDCGPKLSRRGPVKHLPGICRHRDVLRRQFRSHH
;
A
#
# COMPACT_ATOMS: atom_id res chain seq x y z
N MET A 1 7.41 9.88 -30.57
CA MET A 1 6.68 9.12 -31.61
C MET A 1 7.24 7.72 -31.63
N ALA A 2 6.37 6.69 -31.63
CA ALA A 2 6.75 5.28 -31.72
C ALA A 2 6.25 4.72 -33.07
N LEU A 3 7.07 3.90 -33.73
CA LEU A 3 6.79 3.31 -35.06
C LEU A 3 6.89 1.79 -34.96
N LEU A 4 5.97 1.02 -35.56
CA LEU A 4 5.93 -0.44 -35.44
C LEU A 4 6.66 -1.11 -36.59
N TYR A 5 7.83 -1.68 -36.36
CA TYR A 5 8.66 -2.27 -37.40
C TYR A 5 8.88 -3.77 -37.19
N SER A 6 8.86 -4.55 -38.27
CA SER A 6 9.23 -5.95 -38.22
C SER A 6 10.70 -6.12 -38.56
N TRP A 7 11.54 -6.35 -37.55
CA TRP A 7 12.97 -6.51 -37.65
C TRP A 7 13.36 -7.99 -37.82
N GLN A 8 14.18 -8.29 -38.84
CA GLN A 8 14.77 -9.61 -39.02
C GLN A 8 16.19 -9.62 -38.43
N GLY A 9 16.32 -10.07 -37.18
CA GLY A 9 17.58 -10.11 -36.45
C GLY A 9 18.20 -11.51 -36.33
N GLN A 10 19.31 -11.59 -35.58
CA GLN A 10 19.92 -12.87 -35.20
C GLN A 10 18.99 -13.78 -34.36
N TYR A 11 17.92 -13.20 -33.80
CA TYR A 11 16.90 -13.89 -33.01
C TYR A 11 15.63 -14.22 -33.82
N GLY A 12 15.65 -14.03 -35.14
CA GLY A 12 14.49 -14.20 -36.00
C GLY A 12 13.74 -12.90 -36.27
N LYS A 13 12.50 -13.03 -36.74
CA LYS A 13 11.61 -11.91 -37.03
C LYS A 13 10.95 -11.42 -35.73
N LEU A 14 11.10 -10.14 -35.40
CA LEU A 14 10.54 -9.51 -34.21
C LEU A 14 9.79 -8.24 -34.61
N ASP A 15 8.58 -8.05 -34.09
CA ASP A 15 7.88 -6.77 -34.21
C ASP A 15 8.32 -5.86 -33.05
N VAL A 16 8.93 -4.72 -33.39
CA VAL A 16 9.54 -3.78 -32.44
C VAL A 16 8.91 -2.40 -32.56
N ALA A 17 8.85 -1.66 -31.46
CA ALA A 17 8.51 -0.24 -31.47
C ALA A 17 9.79 0.61 -31.53
N ILE A 18 9.89 1.51 -32.50
CA ILE A 18 11.04 2.41 -32.66
C ILE A 18 10.67 3.78 -32.07
N LYS A 19 11.35 4.17 -31.00
CA LYS A 19 11.28 5.52 -30.44
C LYS A 19 12.23 6.43 -31.20
N VAL A 20 11.68 7.44 -31.88
CA VAL A 20 12.47 8.48 -32.55
C VAL A 20 12.40 9.77 -31.74
N GLN A 21 13.56 10.39 -31.48
CA GLN A 21 13.66 11.65 -30.75
C GLN A 21 14.43 12.70 -31.55
N LEU A 22 14.08 13.98 -31.34
CA LEU A 22 14.71 15.11 -32.02
C LEU A 22 16.16 15.30 -31.54
N ARG A 23 17.01 15.77 -32.43
CA ARG A 23 18.43 16.04 -32.13
C ARG A 23 18.55 17.02 -30.96
N GLY A 24 19.23 16.61 -29.89
CA GLY A 24 19.46 17.43 -28.68
C GLY A 24 18.93 16.81 -27.38
N SER A 25 18.10 15.78 -27.45
CA SER A 25 17.70 15.00 -26.26
C SER A 25 18.74 13.94 -25.88
N ASP A 26 18.96 13.72 -24.59
CA ASP A 26 19.90 12.72 -24.08
C ASP A 26 19.27 11.33 -23.97
N LEU A 27 19.09 10.67 -25.12
CA LEU A 27 18.66 9.26 -25.19
C LEU A 27 19.63 8.31 -24.48
N THR A 28 20.89 8.71 -24.30
CA THR A 28 21.92 7.86 -23.68
C THR A 28 21.60 7.60 -22.22
N LYS A 29 21.04 8.58 -21.51
CA LYS A 29 20.61 8.43 -20.11
C LYS A 29 19.40 7.54 -19.98
N GLU A 30 18.31 7.85 -20.71
CA GLU A 30 17.10 7.02 -20.71
C GLU A 30 17.45 5.57 -21.05
N ARG A 31 18.23 5.37 -22.12
CA ARG A 31 18.72 4.06 -22.52
C ARG A 31 19.49 3.39 -21.39
N ARG A 32 20.42 4.08 -20.72
CA ARG A 32 21.21 3.50 -19.62
C ARG A 32 20.29 3.03 -18.48
N SER A 33 19.33 3.86 -18.10
CA SER A 33 18.36 3.53 -17.05
C SER A 33 17.46 2.37 -17.44
N MET A 34 16.99 2.33 -18.68
CA MET A 34 16.26 1.18 -19.22
C MET A 34 17.12 -0.09 -19.19
N MET A 35 18.38 -0.03 -19.63
CA MET A 35 19.28 -1.19 -19.65
C MET A 35 19.55 -1.77 -18.26
N ASP A 36 19.43 -0.99 -17.18
CA ASP A 36 19.55 -1.51 -15.82
C ASP A 36 18.35 -2.35 -15.37
N ILE A 37 17.19 -2.22 -16.06
CA ILE A 37 15.93 -2.91 -15.73
C ILE A 37 15.37 -3.81 -16.85
N CYS A 38 15.90 -3.72 -18.08
CA CYS A 38 15.54 -4.57 -19.24
C CYS A 38 15.58 -6.06 -18.90
N GLY A 39 14.99 -6.95 -19.71
CA GLY A 39 15.01 -8.40 -19.47
C GLY A 39 14.18 -8.89 -18.28
N THR A 40 13.56 -7.96 -17.55
CA THR A 40 12.49 -8.28 -16.59
C THR A 40 11.16 -8.38 -17.33
N ARG A 41 10.23 -9.15 -16.80
CA ARG A 41 8.96 -9.46 -17.47
C ARG A 41 8.08 -8.25 -17.75
N HIS A 42 8.03 -7.31 -16.81
CA HIS A 42 7.14 -6.15 -16.79
C HIS A 42 7.85 -4.86 -17.22
N THR A 43 8.97 -4.95 -17.93
CA THR A 43 9.61 -3.80 -18.59
C THR A 43 9.72 -4.05 -20.09
N VAL A 44 9.81 -2.97 -20.87
CA VAL A 44 10.12 -3.09 -22.30
C VAL A 44 11.60 -3.39 -22.50
N ASP A 45 11.88 -4.36 -23.37
CA ASP A 45 13.24 -4.65 -23.81
C ASP A 45 13.74 -3.57 -24.77
N VAL A 46 15.01 -3.18 -24.63
CA VAL A 46 15.66 -2.20 -25.50
C VAL A 46 16.68 -2.90 -26.39
N TYR A 47 16.54 -2.73 -27.70
CA TYR A 47 17.45 -3.30 -28.70
C TYR A 47 18.22 -2.19 -29.41
N ASP A 48 19.51 -2.44 -29.69
CA ASP A 48 20.30 -1.61 -30.57
C ASP A 48 19.96 -1.92 -32.04
N LEU A 49 19.58 -0.88 -32.78
CA LEU A 49 19.53 -0.99 -34.24
C LEU A 49 20.95 -0.90 -34.80
N PRO A 50 21.33 -1.79 -35.73
CA PRO A 50 22.71 -1.93 -36.18
C PRO A 50 23.25 -0.72 -36.95
N ASN A 51 22.39 0.15 -37.50
CA ASN A 51 22.82 1.45 -38.03
C ASN A 51 21.68 2.51 -37.96
N GLU A 52 22.08 3.77 -37.78
CA GLU A 52 21.17 4.93 -37.64
C GLU A 52 20.39 5.23 -38.94
N GLU A 53 21.02 5.01 -40.10
CA GLU A 53 20.40 5.26 -41.41
C GLU A 53 19.19 4.35 -41.66
N GLU A 54 19.28 3.09 -41.24
CA GLU A 54 18.23 2.08 -41.33
C GLU A 54 17.09 2.43 -40.38
N ALA A 55 17.40 2.86 -39.15
CA ALA A 55 16.39 3.35 -38.22
C ALA A 55 15.63 4.56 -38.81
N ILE A 56 16.35 5.50 -39.44
CA ILE A 56 15.75 6.67 -40.11
C ILE A 56 14.93 6.26 -41.33
N ARG A 57 15.42 5.32 -42.14
CA ARG A 57 14.72 4.79 -43.32
C ARG A 57 13.40 4.15 -42.92
N ILE A 58 13.44 3.24 -41.95
CA ILE A 58 12.27 2.57 -41.39
C ILE A 58 11.28 3.60 -40.86
N ALA A 59 11.76 4.59 -40.10
CA ALA A 59 10.90 5.63 -39.56
C ALA A 59 10.19 6.43 -40.65
N ARG A 60 10.88 6.77 -41.74
CA ARG A 60 10.28 7.47 -42.89
C ARG A 60 9.28 6.62 -43.65
N GLU A 61 9.55 5.33 -43.84
CA GLU A 61 8.65 4.39 -44.53
C GLU A 61 7.35 4.21 -43.71
N GLN A 62 7.46 4.07 -42.39
CA GLN A 62 6.34 3.86 -41.47
C GLN A 62 5.50 5.10 -41.19
N VAL A 63 6.08 6.31 -41.14
CA VAL A 63 5.30 7.56 -40.96
C VAL A 63 4.33 7.79 -42.13
N ASN A 64 4.61 7.22 -43.31
CA ASN A 64 3.75 7.34 -44.50
C ASN A 64 2.63 6.30 -44.56
N GLU A 65 2.71 5.21 -43.79
CA GLU A 65 1.66 4.21 -43.67
C GLU A 65 0.91 4.47 -42.35
N ASN A 66 -0.35 4.88 -42.41
CA ASN A 66 -1.16 5.25 -41.25
C ASN A 66 -0.94 4.27 -40.08
N LEU A 67 -0.32 4.78 -39.00
CA LEU A 67 -0.15 4.08 -37.73
C LEU A 67 -1.51 3.57 -37.25
N ASP A 68 -1.57 2.33 -36.76
CA ASP A 68 -2.74 1.83 -36.05
C ASP A 68 -2.71 2.36 -34.60
N PRO A 69 -3.52 3.35 -34.22
CA PRO A 69 -3.55 3.91 -32.87
C PRO A 69 -4.11 2.95 -31.83
N ARG A 70 -4.47 1.71 -32.21
CA ARG A 70 -5.15 0.74 -31.33
C ARG A 70 -4.21 -0.12 -30.48
N ARG A 71 -2.88 0.07 -30.53
CA ARG A 71 -1.98 -0.56 -29.54
C ARG A 71 -1.91 0.34 -28.30
N MET A 72 -2.72 -0.07 -27.33
CA MET A 72 -3.21 0.68 -26.18
C MET A 72 -2.08 1.00 -25.19
N ASP A 73 -1.87 2.28 -24.93
CA ASP A 73 -1.37 2.68 -23.62
C ASP A 73 -2.44 2.41 -22.56
N LEU A 74 -2.06 2.32 -21.30
CA LEU A 74 -3.00 2.07 -20.21
C LEU A 74 -4.03 3.21 -20.08
N ASP A 75 -3.72 4.42 -20.57
CA ASP A 75 -4.64 5.56 -20.60
C ASP A 75 -5.84 5.33 -21.53
N ALA A 76 -5.61 4.71 -22.71
CA ALA A 76 -6.65 4.33 -23.65
C ALA A 76 -7.61 3.25 -23.11
N VAL A 77 -7.23 2.59 -22.03
CA VAL A 77 -7.90 1.42 -21.47
C VAL A 77 -8.61 1.77 -20.19
N LEU A 78 -7.95 2.49 -19.29
CA LEU A 78 -8.51 2.77 -18.00
C LEU A 78 -9.74 3.66 -18.21
N PRO A 79 -10.92 3.26 -17.71
CA PRO A 79 -12.10 4.09 -17.84
C PRO A 79 -11.83 5.44 -17.19
N THR A 80 -11.88 6.52 -17.98
CA THR A 80 -11.77 7.90 -17.48
C THR A 80 -12.86 8.15 -16.42
N ARG A 81 -12.68 9.16 -15.55
CA ARG A 81 -13.54 9.47 -14.39
C ARG A 81 -15.06 9.46 -14.68
N GLN A 82 -15.47 9.71 -15.93
CA GLN A 82 -16.87 9.68 -16.37
C GLN A 82 -17.46 8.26 -16.59
N HIS A 83 -16.67 7.19 -16.47
CA HIS A 83 -17.05 5.83 -16.92
C HIS A 83 -17.18 4.78 -15.79
N ARG A 84 -17.06 5.14 -14.51
CA ARG A 84 -16.78 4.14 -13.44
C ARG A 84 -17.95 3.64 -12.58
N HIS A 85 -18.95 4.44 -12.25
CA HIS A 85 -20.04 4.02 -11.31
C HIS A 85 -21.08 2.97 -11.83
N GLY A 86 -20.88 2.40 -13.03
CA GLY A 86 -21.90 1.65 -13.79
C GLY A 86 -21.39 0.29 -14.22
N LEU A 87 -20.08 0.09 -14.11
CA LEU A 87 -19.45 -1.21 -14.02
C LEU A 87 -19.92 -2.00 -12.79
N ALA A 88 -20.52 -1.34 -11.78
CA ALA A 88 -21.11 -2.01 -10.62
C ALA A 88 -22.20 -3.05 -10.95
N LYS A 89 -22.78 -3.07 -12.16
CA LYS A 89 -23.72 -4.12 -12.60
C LYS A 89 -23.04 -5.36 -13.18
N GLU A 90 -21.85 -5.22 -13.75
CA GLU A 90 -21.01 -6.33 -14.21
C GLU A 90 -19.72 -6.24 -13.41
N ASN A 91 -19.80 -6.70 -12.16
CA ASN A 91 -18.76 -6.55 -11.14
C ASN A 91 -17.41 -6.94 -11.75
N PRO A 92 -16.44 -6.02 -11.86
CA PRO A 92 -15.09 -6.35 -12.30
C PRO A 92 -14.60 -7.56 -11.52
N GLN A 93 -14.18 -8.61 -12.22
CA GLN A 93 -13.66 -9.78 -11.54
C GLN A 93 -12.44 -9.31 -10.73
N PRO A 94 -12.48 -9.34 -9.38
CA PRO A 94 -11.44 -8.76 -8.53
C PRO A 94 -10.04 -9.24 -8.92
N VAL A 95 -9.96 -10.47 -9.43
CA VAL A 95 -8.75 -11.10 -9.97
C VAL A 95 -8.01 -10.25 -11.01
N VAL A 96 -8.71 -9.58 -11.93
CA VAL A 96 -8.06 -8.80 -13.00
C VAL A 96 -7.49 -7.50 -12.44
N VAL A 97 -8.22 -6.86 -11.53
CA VAL A 97 -7.76 -5.62 -10.88
C VAL A 97 -6.55 -5.91 -10.00
N TRP A 98 -6.57 -7.02 -9.25
CA TRP A 98 -5.43 -7.53 -8.50
C TRP A 98 -4.22 -7.87 -9.38
N GLN A 99 -4.43 -8.47 -10.56
CA GLN A 99 -3.34 -8.74 -11.50
C GLN A 99 -2.70 -7.47 -12.04
N ILE A 100 -3.50 -6.48 -12.44
CA ILE A 100 -2.96 -5.19 -12.88
C ILE A 100 -2.10 -4.60 -11.75
N PHE A 101 -2.57 -4.67 -10.50
CA PHE A 101 -1.79 -4.23 -9.35
C PHE A 101 -0.49 -5.02 -9.15
N ASP A 102 -0.52 -6.36 -9.23
CA ASP A 102 0.68 -7.22 -9.14
C ASP A 102 1.71 -6.88 -10.24
N CYS A 103 1.26 -6.69 -11.47
CA CYS A 103 2.14 -6.29 -12.57
C CYS A 103 2.82 -4.93 -12.31
N LEU A 104 2.06 -3.91 -11.89
CA LEU A 104 2.62 -2.59 -11.58
C LEU A 104 3.59 -2.66 -10.38
N TYR A 105 3.26 -3.50 -9.40
CA TYR A 105 4.13 -3.79 -8.27
C TYR A 105 5.46 -4.42 -8.71
N LYS A 106 5.41 -5.40 -9.62
CA LYS A 106 6.59 -6.04 -10.22
C LYS A 106 7.45 -5.07 -11.01
N MET A 107 6.87 -4.08 -11.70
CA MET A 107 7.63 -2.97 -12.29
C MET A 107 8.42 -2.19 -11.23
N CYS A 108 7.81 -1.92 -10.07
CA CYS A 108 8.49 -1.24 -8.97
C CYS A 108 9.64 -2.08 -8.42
N ILE A 109 9.51 -3.41 -8.35
CA ILE A 109 10.61 -4.31 -8.00
C ILE A 109 11.73 -4.23 -9.05
N ALA A 110 11.41 -4.26 -10.35
CA ALA A 110 12.41 -4.14 -11.42
C ALA A 110 13.23 -2.86 -11.30
N MET A 111 12.57 -1.73 -11.01
CA MET A 111 13.24 -0.44 -10.82
C MET A 111 14.03 -0.31 -9.51
N ALA A 112 13.68 -1.09 -8.49
CA ALA A 112 14.33 -1.04 -7.18
C ALA A 112 15.52 -1.99 -7.05
N PHE A 113 15.61 -3.01 -7.91
CA PHE A 113 16.66 -4.02 -7.88
C PHE A 113 17.18 -4.25 -9.29
N ASP A 114 18.32 -3.62 -9.60
CA ASP A 114 18.99 -3.75 -10.89
C ASP A 114 19.31 -5.21 -11.23
N GLN A 115 19.46 -5.50 -12.53
CA GLN A 115 19.86 -6.84 -12.97
C GLN A 115 21.19 -7.30 -12.35
N LYS A 116 22.13 -6.38 -12.13
CA LYS A 116 23.48 -6.70 -11.62
C LYS A 116 23.43 -7.23 -10.19
N SER A 117 22.44 -6.82 -9.40
CA SER A 117 22.23 -7.31 -8.04
C SER A 117 21.65 -8.73 -7.98
N ARG A 118 21.17 -9.26 -9.11
CA ARG A 118 20.54 -10.59 -9.22
C ARG A 118 21.45 -11.55 -9.99
N PRO A 119 22.26 -12.37 -9.32
CA PRO A 119 23.18 -13.29 -9.98
C PRO A 119 22.46 -14.31 -10.88
N GLU A 120 21.17 -14.59 -10.62
CA GLU A 120 20.35 -15.45 -11.48
C GLU A 120 20.14 -14.83 -12.87
N VAL A 121 20.08 -13.50 -12.97
CA VAL A 121 19.93 -12.77 -14.23
C VAL A 121 21.14 -12.96 -15.13
N GLN A 122 22.35 -12.90 -14.55
CA GLN A 122 23.60 -13.00 -15.32
C GLN A 122 23.80 -14.38 -15.96
N ALA A 123 23.12 -15.41 -15.45
CA ALA A 123 23.16 -16.76 -15.99
C ALA A 123 22.26 -16.94 -17.23
N VAL A 124 21.32 -16.02 -17.48
CA VAL A 124 20.41 -16.08 -18.62
C VAL A 124 21.10 -15.48 -19.85
N THR A 125 21.54 -16.35 -20.77
CA THR A 125 22.18 -15.94 -22.03
C THR A 125 21.20 -15.72 -23.18
N ASP A 126 19.98 -16.24 -23.07
CA ASP A 126 18.94 -16.07 -24.08
C ASP A 126 18.11 -14.82 -23.76
N PRO A 127 18.15 -13.76 -24.60
CA PRO A 127 17.39 -12.53 -24.36
C PRO A 127 15.88 -12.70 -24.44
N ARG A 128 15.38 -13.88 -24.88
CA ARG A 128 13.95 -14.21 -24.89
C ARG A 128 13.45 -14.71 -23.54
N VAL A 129 14.36 -15.16 -22.68
CA VAL A 129 13.99 -15.62 -21.34
C VAL A 129 13.86 -14.39 -20.46
N ARG A 130 12.62 -14.04 -20.16
CA ARG A 130 12.30 -12.95 -19.23
C ARG A 130 12.33 -13.46 -17.81
N LEU A 131 12.82 -12.61 -16.92
CA LEU A 131 12.93 -12.92 -15.51
C LEU A 131 11.73 -12.38 -14.75
N GLU A 132 11.14 -13.25 -13.95
CA GLU A 132 10.09 -12.86 -13.02
C GLU A 132 10.70 -11.95 -11.94
N GLU A 133 10.02 -10.84 -11.66
CA GLU A 133 10.46 -9.90 -10.66
C GLU A 133 10.16 -10.43 -9.27
N ALA A 134 11.22 -10.64 -8.50
CA ALA A 134 11.14 -11.02 -7.11
C ALA A 134 12.02 -10.09 -6.28
N VAL A 135 11.55 -9.81 -5.05
CA VAL A 135 12.34 -9.11 -4.05
C VAL A 135 13.51 -10.03 -3.65
N PRO A 136 14.78 -9.60 -3.80
CA PRO A 136 15.92 -10.46 -3.53
C PRO A 136 16.01 -10.80 -2.04
N GLN A 137 16.45 -12.03 -1.72
CA GLN A 137 16.55 -12.49 -0.32
C GLN A 137 17.37 -11.54 0.57
N SER A 138 18.40 -10.91 0.00
CA SER A 138 19.26 -9.93 0.67
C SER A 138 18.54 -8.69 1.21
N TYR A 139 17.37 -8.34 0.66
CA TYR A 139 16.52 -7.28 1.16
C TYR A 139 15.90 -7.66 2.51
N TYR A 140 15.33 -8.87 2.60
CA TYR A 140 14.71 -9.37 3.83
C TYR A 140 15.72 -9.57 4.96
N GLU A 141 16.97 -9.84 4.63
CA GLU A 141 18.06 -9.97 5.60
C GLU A 141 18.69 -8.62 5.99
N GLY A 142 18.21 -7.50 5.43
CA GLY A 142 18.74 -6.17 5.66
C GLY A 142 20.16 -5.96 5.12
N ARG A 143 20.65 -6.84 4.24
CA ARG A 143 22.03 -6.82 3.72
C ARG A 143 22.22 -5.85 2.57
N ARG A 144 21.18 -5.61 1.77
CA ARG A 144 21.20 -4.64 0.67
C ARG A 144 19.89 -3.87 0.63
N GLY A 145 20.01 -2.55 0.64
CA GLY A 145 18.90 -1.66 0.31
C GLY A 145 18.64 -1.68 -1.21
N PRO A 146 17.40 -1.38 -1.64
CA PRO A 146 17.09 -1.23 -3.05
C PRO A 146 17.91 -0.09 -3.68
N TYR A 147 18.47 -0.36 -4.86
CA TYR A 147 19.09 0.66 -5.70
C TYR A 147 17.99 1.26 -6.56
N ALA A 148 17.50 2.42 -6.18
CA ALA A 148 16.24 2.93 -6.72
C ALA A 148 16.46 3.78 -7.98
N VAL A 149 16.11 3.24 -9.14
CA VAL A 149 15.70 4.08 -10.26
C VAL A 149 14.33 4.64 -9.90
N CYS A 150 14.24 5.96 -9.68
CA CYS A 150 12.94 6.64 -9.55
C CYS A 150 12.46 7.00 -10.95
N HIS A 151 11.28 6.53 -11.34
CA HIS A 151 10.74 6.79 -12.67
C HIS A 151 10.39 8.26 -12.86
N LEU A 152 9.77 8.86 -11.85
CA LEU A 152 9.28 10.26 -11.80
C LEU A 152 8.24 10.64 -12.86
N ASP A 153 8.06 9.85 -13.91
CA ASP A 153 7.02 10.01 -14.93
C ASP A 153 6.13 8.76 -15.04
N LEU A 154 5.87 8.04 -13.93
CA LEU A 154 5.09 6.79 -14.01
C LEU A 154 3.60 7.14 -14.11
N ASP A 155 3.09 7.10 -15.33
CA ASP A 155 1.70 7.41 -15.68
C ASP A 155 1.14 6.39 -16.71
N PRO A 156 -0.17 6.33 -16.93
CA PRO A 156 -0.78 5.35 -17.83
C PRO A 156 -0.26 5.38 -19.28
N GLN A 157 0.21 6.53 -19.78
CA GLN A 157 0.77 6.63 -21.14
C GLN A 157 2.17 5.99 -21.25
N ASN A 158 2.85 5.82 -20.11
CA ASN A 158 4.15 5.16 -20.01
C ASN A 158 4.03 3.69 -19.61
N ILE A 159 2.81 3.12 -19.65
CA ILE A 159 2.55 1.71 -19.40
C ILE A 159 1.88 1.12 -20.63
N LEU A 160 2.63 0.26 -21.33
CA LEU A 160 2.14 -0.44 -22.52
C LEU A 160 1.46 -1.73 -22.11
N ILE A 161 0.40 -2.10 -22.83
CA ILE A 161 -0.29 -3.36 -22.57
C ILE A 161 0.02 -4.32 -23.71
N GLY A 162 0.73 -5.40 -23.37
CA GLY A 162 1.01 -6.48 -24.31
C GLY A 162 -0.23 -7.30 -24.66
N GLU A 163 -0.07 -8.23 -25.60
CA GLU A 163 -1.14 -9.18 -25.94
C GLU A 163 -1.55 -10.02 -24.72
N LEU A 164 -2.85 -10.28 -24.58
CA LEU A 164 -3.38 -11.19 -23.58
C LEU A 164 -2.78 -12.57 -23.83
N GLN A 165 -2.03 -13.11 -22.87
CA GLN A 165 -1.44 -14.44 -23.02
C GLN A 165 -2.55 -15.49 -23.03
N THR A 166 -2.70 -16.19 -24.16
CA THR A 166 -3.68 -17.27 -24.30
C THR A 166 -3.06 -18.59 -23.84
N GLY A 167 -3.17 -18.88 -22.54
CA GLY A 167 -3.05 -20.26 -22.03
C GLY A 167 -1.65 -20.85 -21.85
N GLY A 168 -0.71 -20.08 -21.28
CA GLY A 168 0.55 -20.61 -20.73
C GLY A 168 0.42 -21.00 -19.25
N ALA A 169 1.46 -21.63 -18.69
CA ALA A 169 1.61 -21.85 -17.24
C ALA A 169 1.75 -20.53 -16.43
N ASP A 170 1.77 -19.39 -17.14
CA ASP A 170 1.94 -18.07 -16.59
C ASP A 170 0.63 -17.48 -16.05
N ARG A 171 0.72 -16.89 -14.86
CA ARG A 171 -0.41 -16.40 -14.06
C ARG A 171 -0.80 -14.94 -14.34
N HIS A 172 -0.53 -14.43 -15.54
CA HIS A 172 -0.81 -13.03 -15.89
C HIS A 172 -1.63 -12.95 -17.17
N TYR A 173 -2.89 -12.52 -17.06
CA TYR A 173 -3.74 -12.33 -18.25
C TYR A 173 -3.39 -11.04 -18.99
N VAL A 174 -3.14 -9.98 -18.21
CA VAL A 174 -2.66 -8.69 -18.70
C VAL A 174 -1.21 -8.58 -18.24
N SER A 175 -0.32 -8.21 -19.15
CA SER A 175 1.08 -7.92 -18.81
C SER A 175 1.37 -6.47 -19.17
N PRO A 176 0.95 -5.51 -18.32
CA PRO A 176 1.44 -4.14 -18.42
C PRO A 176 2.98 -4.16 -18.40
N ALA A 177 3.59 -3.36 -19.25
CA ALA A 177 5.04 -3.23 -19.36
C ALA A 177 5.42 -1.76 -19.28
N LEU A 178 6.36 -1.46 -18.40
CA LEU A 178 6.89 -0.11 -18.22
C LEU A 178 7.71 0.32 -19.43
N CYS A 179 7.46 1.53 -19.94
CA CYS A 179 8.28 2.18 -20.95
C CYS A 179 8.67 3.59 -20.51
N ASN A 180 9.58 4.23 -21.27
CA ASN A 180 9.86 5.66 -21.15
C ASN A 180 10.48 6.11 -19.80
N VAL A 181 11.51 5.39 -19.32
CA VAL A 181 12.19 5.69 -18.05
C VAL A 181 13.10 6.92 -18.17
N HIS A 182 12.59 8.07 -17.76
CA HIS A 182 13.35 9.32 -17.71
C HIS A 182 13.84 9.62 -16.29
N VAL A 183 15.16 9.64 -16.08
CA VAL A 183 15.79 9.85 -14.75
C VAL A 183 16.34 11.27 -14.59
N GLU A 184 15.81 12.26 -15.30
CA GLU A 184 16.32 13.64 -15.18
C GLU A 184 15.75 14.40 -13.99
N TYR A 185 16.60 15.29 -13.44
CA TYR A 185 16.24 16.29 -12.43
C TYR A 185 14.95 17.00 -12.83
N PRO A 186 14.00 17.14 -11.90
CA PRO A 186 12.59 16.96 -12.20
C PRO A 186 12.15 18.01 -13.21
N PRO A 187 11.90 17.66 -14.49
CA PRO A 187 10.97 18.45 -15.27
C PRO A 187 9.65 18.49 -14.49
N PRO A 188 8.81 19.53 -14.67
CA PRO A 188 7.47 19.49 -14.11
C PRO A 188 6.80 18.22 -14.63
N GLY A 189 6.65 17.22 -13.77
CA GLY A 189 6.08 15.92 -14.14
C GLY A 189 4.68 16.12 -14.71
N LYS A 190 4.15 15.13 -15.43
CA LYS A 190 2.78 15.24 -15.94
C LYS A 190 1.83 15.49 -14.77
N THR A 191 1.06 16.57 -14.89
CA THR A 191 0.13 16.99 -13.84
C THR A 191 -0.82 15.85 -13.52
N GLY A 192 -0.82 15.45 -12.26
CA GLY A 192 -1.68 14.37 -11.78
C GLY A 192 -0.98 13.08 -11.38
N PHE A 193 0.28 12.88 -11.79
CA PHE A 193 1.11 11.72 -11.39
C PHE A 193 2.38 12.12 -10.67
N ILE A 194 2.50 13.41 -10.35
CA ILE A 194 3.60 13.97 -9.57
C ILE A 194 3.55 13.35 -8.17
N PRO A 195 4.63 12.76 -7.63
CA PRO A 195 4.72 12.33 -6.24
C PRO A 195 4.73 13.49 -5.25
N SER A 196 4.20 13.28 -4.05
CA SER A 196 4.17 14.29 -2.97
C SER A 196 5.55 14.90 -2.68
N GLU A 197 6.62 14.10 -2.80
CA GLU A 197 8.01 14.52 -2.67
C GLU A 197 8.40 15.71 -3.59
N GLN A 198 7.63 15.99 -4.65
CA GLN A 198 7.86 17.09 -5.60
C GLN A 198 7.01 18.35 -5.36
N PHE A 199 5.93 18.28 -4.56
CA PHE A 199 4.97 19.39 -4.49
C PHE A 199 4.42 19.72 -3.10
N THR A 200 4.81 19.01 -2.03
CA THR A 200 4.32 19.33 -0.68
C THR A 200 4.70 20.74 -0.23
N GLU A 201 3.86 21.36 0.61
CA GLU A 201 4.11 22.66 1.27
C GLU A 201 5.47 22.72 2.00
N GLU A 202 6.03 21.57 2.40
CA GLU A 202 7.37 21.51 3.00
C GLU A 202 8.45 22.17 2.11
N TRP A 203 8.30 22.17 0.78
CA TRP A 203 9.20 22.86 -0.14
C TRP A 203 9.27 24.38 0.09
N ASP A 204 8.20 25.01 0.57
CA ASP A 204 8.17 26.46 0.86
C ASP A 204 9.05 26.82 2.08
N TYR A 205 9.39 25.82 2.90
CA TYR A 205 10.16 25.99 4.13
C TYR A 205 11.60 25.45 4.03
N ILE A 206 12.01 24.95 2.87
CA ILE A 206 13.34 24.35 2.67
C ILE A 206 14.26 25.35 1.95
N PRO A 207 15.22 25.98 2.65
CA PRO A 207 16.15 26.95 2.05
C PRO A 207 17.34 26.31 1.30
N ARG A 208 17.51 24.98 1.35
CA ARG A 208 18.68 24.24 0.84
C ARG A 208 18.28 22.86 0.31
N VAL A 209 19.23 21.97 0.01
CA VAL A 209 18.91 20.58 -0.35
C VAL A 209 18.15 19.91 0.80
N PRO A 210 16.96 19.31 0.56
CA PRO A 210 16.12 18.75 1.63
C PRO A 210 16.81 17.73 2.55
N LEU A 211 17.73 16.93 1.99
CA LEU A 211 18.52 15.94 2.74
C LEU A 211 19.59 16.55 3.65
N GLU A 212 19.97 17.82 3.44
CA GLU A 212 20.96 18.54 4.26
C GLU A 212 20.32 19.32 5.42
N MET A 213 18.99 19.33 5.52
CA MET A 213 18.26 19.96 6.60
C MET A 213 18.52 19.24 7.94
N ASN A 214 18.42 19.97 9.05
CA ASN A 214 18.52 19.40 10.39
C ASN A 214 17.33 19.89 11.27
N PRO A 215 16.30 19.06 11.50
CA PRO A 215 16.16 17.69 11.00
C PRO A 215 15.96 17.64 9.47
N PRO A 216 16.26 16.50 8.82
CA PRO A 216 15.98 16.31 7.39
C PRO A 216 14.49 16.51 7.09
N ALA A 217 14.20 16.96 5.86
CA ALA A 217 12.82 17.05 5.38
C ALA A 217 12.11 15.70 5.49
N GLN A 218 10.83 15.72 5.87
CA GLN A 218 10.02 14.52 6.07
C GLN A 218 9.51 13.95 4.74
N VAL A 219 9.18 14.81 3.79
CA VAL A 219 8.53 14.46 2.51
C VAL A 219 9.26 15.08 1.33
N ALA A 220 9.48 16.39 1.33
CA ALA A 220 10.05 17.12 0.22
C ALA A 220 11.44 16.59 -0.14
N GLY A 221 11.62 16.24 -1.42
CA GLY A 221 12.87 15.71 -1.96
C GLY A 221 13.29 14.34 -1.45
N LYS A 222 12.44 13.64 -0.68
CA LYS A 222 12.73 12.31 -0.13
C LYS A 222 12.49 11.20 -1.15
N TYR A 223 13.15 11.32 -2.30
CA TYR A 223 13.03 10.36 -3.39
C TYR A 223 13.61 9.00 -3.01
N SER A 224 12.87 7.95 -3.32
CA SER A 224 13.31 6.56 -3.17
C SER A 224 12.49 5.64 -4.07
N TRP A 225 12.74 4.34 -4.03
CA TRP A 225 11.89 3.36 -4.70
C TRP A 225 10.41 3.44 -4.27
N LYS A 226 10.13 3.98 -3.07
CA LYS A 226 8.76 4.24 -2.60
C LYS A 226 8.06 5.36 -3.37
N THR A 227 8.81 6.23 -4.04
CA THR A 227 8.26 7.22 -4.97
C THR A 227 7.58 6.53 -6.14
N ASN A 228 8.14 5.42 -6.65
CA ASN A 228 7.48 4.61 -7.68
C ASN A 228 6.17 3.98 -7.17
N LEU A 229 6.10 3.56 -5.91
CA LEU A 229 4.86 3.04 -5.31
C LEU A 229 3.74 4.09 -5.29
N TYR A 230 4.07 5.35 -5.01
CA TYR A 230 3.10 6.43 -5.05
C TYR A 230 2.50 6.59 -6.45
N GLN A 231 3.38 6.70 -7.45
CA GLN A 231 2.95 6.87 -8.83
C GLN A 231 2.19 5.64 -9.35
N MET A 232 2.60 4.43 -8.95
CA MET A 232 1.84 3.20 -9.18
C MET A 232 0.43 3.32 -8.58
N GLY A 233 0.28 3.84 -7.37
CA GLY A 233 -1.02 4.09 -6.76
C GLY A 233 -1.86 5.06 -7.58
N CYS A 234 -1.27 6.16 -8.06
CA CYS A 234 -1.92 7.11 -8.96
C CYS A 234 -2.40 6.42 -10.25
N VAL A 235 -1.53 5.67 -10.91
CA VAL A 235 -1.81 4.90 -12.14
C VAL A 235 -2.93 3.90 -11.91
N HIS A 236 -2.82 3.06 -10.88
CA HIS A 236 -3.78 1.98 -10.62
C HIS A 236 -5.18 2.55 -10.42
N ASN A 237 -5.25 3.66 -9.69
CA ASN A 237 -6.51 4.33 -9.49
C ASN A 237 -6.93 5.17 -10.72
N GLY A 238 -6.07 5.41 -11.71
CA GLY A 238 -6.40 6.02 -13.00
C GLY A 238 -7.05 7.39 -12.93
N GLN A 239 -6.84 8.13 -11.84
CA GLN A 239 -7.15 9.54 -11.78
C GLN A 239 -5.85 10.32 -11.84
N PRO A 240 -5.58 11.01 -12.96
CA PRO A 240 -4.65 12.11 -12.90
C PRO A 240 -5.27 13.14 -11.96
N HIS A 241 -4.54 13.61 -10.95
CA HIS A 241 -4.92 14.79 -10.17
C HIS A 241 -4.85 16.04 -11.06
N HIS A 242 -5.75 16.15 -12.04
CA HIS A 242 -5.80 17.24 -13.02
C HIS A 242 -6.07 18.61 -12.37
N ASP A 243 -6.65 18.62 -11.17
CA ASP A 243 -6.98 19.84 -10.43
C ASP A 243 -5.80 20.37 -9.59
N LEU A 244 -4.60 19.76 -9.68
CA LEU A 244 -3.40 20.26 -8.98
C LEU A 244 -2.94 21.64 -9.44
N HIS A 245 -3.36 22.10 -10.63
CA HIS A 245 -2.99 23.43 -11.13
C HIS A 245 -3.66 24.59 -10.37
N ASP A 246 -4.82 24.35 -9.74
CA ASP A 246 -5.63 25.41 -9.12
C ASP A 246 -5.97 25.15 -7.64
N LEU A 247 -5.51 24.04 -7.05
CA LEU A 247 -5.73 23.76 -5.63
C LEU A 247 -4.50 24.20 -4.81
N PRO A 248 -4.64 25.15 -3.85
CA PRO A 248 -3.54 25.61 -3.01
C PRO A 248 -2.98 24.53 -2.07
N ALA A 249 -3.62 23.37 -1.99
CA ALA A 249 -3.06 22.12 -1.51
C ALA A 249 -3.98 21.01 -2.03
N PRO A 250 -3.47 19.95 -2.69
CA PRO A 250 -4.30 18.78 -2.96
C PRO A 250 -4.97 18.32 -1.67
N LYS A 251 -6.29 18.12 -1.71
CA LYS A 251 -7.06 17.72 -0.53
C LYS A 251 -6.55 16.36 -0.04
N THR A 252 -5.73 16.41 0.98
CA THR A 252 -5.26 15.22 1.67
C THR A 252 -6.39 14.65 2.49
N ASN A 253 -6.54 13.33 2.45
CA ASN A 253 -7.43 12.63 3.35
C ASN A 253 -6.63 12.13 4.54
N HIS A 254 -7.20 12.32 5.73
CA HIS A 254 -6.62 11.81 6.96
C HIS A 254 -7.31 10.51 7.33
N TYR A 255 -6.51 9.46 7.57
CA TYR A 255 -7.00 8.21 8.13
C TYR A 255 -6.13 7.79 9.30
N SER A 256 -6.74 7.18 10.32
CA SER A 256 -5.99 6.62 11.44
C SER A 256 -5.63 5.17 11.16
N ASN A 257 -4.33 4.85 11.23
CA ASN A 257 -3.87 3.47 11.21
C ASN A 257 -4.24 2.73 12.52
N GLN A 258 -3.93 1.43 12.61
CA GLN A 258 -4.20 0.62 13.81
C GLN A 258 -3.62 1.20 15.12
N ARG A 259 -2.51 1.94 15.04
CA ARG A 259 -1.84 2.54 16.21
C ARG A 259 -2.45 3.89 16.59
N GLY A 260 -3.56 4.29 15.97
CA GLY A 260 -4.15 5.62 16.10
C GLY A 260 -3.28 6.72 15.48
N THR A 261 -2.24 6.37 14.71
CA THR A 261 -1.43 7.36 14.02
C THR A 261 -2.22 7.86 12.82
N VAL A 262 -2.49 9.17 12.81
CA VAL A 262 -3.10 9.85 11.68
C VAL A 262 -2.09 9.90 10.53
N ARG A 263 -2.49 9.38 9.37
CA ARG A 263 -1.73 9.41 8.12
C ARG A 263 -2.45 10.28 7.11
N CYS A 264 -1.64 10.92 6.28
CA CYS A 264 -2.04 11.75 5.17
C CYS A 264 -1.88 10.94 3.87
N THR A 265 -2.93 10.86 3.05
CA THR A 265 -2.92 10.15 1.76
C THR A 265 -3.66 10.92 0.67
N TYR A 266 -3.16 10.80 -0.55
CA TYR A 266 -3.79 11.34 -1.75
C TYR A 266 -4.79 10.36 -2.39
N GLY A 267 -4.83 9.10 -1.93
CA GLY A 267 -5.75 8.08 -2.43
C GLY A 267 -7.10 8.00 -1.71
N GLY A 268 -7.35 8.85 -0.70
CA GLY A 268 -8.46 8.63 0.25
C GLY A 268 -9.87 8.67 -0.33
N TYR A 269 -10.08 9.18 -1.54
CA TYR A 269 -11.40 9.09 -2.20
C TYR A 269 -11.72 7.68 -2.71
N LEU A 270 -10.73 6.78 -2.80
CA LEU A 270 -10.97 5.36 -3.06
C LEU A 270 -11.72 4.71 -1.90
N LEU A 271 -11.64 5.32 -0.71
CA LEU A 271 -12.43 4.95 0.44
C LEU A 271 -13.83 5.57 0.38
N TYR A 272 -14.43 5.77 -0.80
CA TYR A 272 -15.80 6.26 -0.90
C TYR A 272 -16.72 5.11 -1.33
N PRO A 273 -18.02 5.13 -0.96
CA PRO A 273 -19.01 4.12 -1.33
C PRO A 273 -19.10 3.78 -2.83
N ALA A 274 -18.59 4.68 -3.66
CA ALA A 274 -18.47 4.51 -5.10
C ALA A 274 -17.51 3.38 -5.53
N TYR A 275 -16.67 2.89 -4.63
CA TYR A 275 -15.64 1.88 -4.88
C TYR A 275 -15.90 0.57 -4.15
N ASP A 276 -17.07 0.36 -3.51
CA ASP A 276 -17.42 -0.84 -2.72
C ASP A 276 -17.44 -2.15 -3.53
N TRP A 277 -17.36 -2.03 -4.85
CA TRP A 277 -17.24 -3.13 -5.78
C TRP A 277 -15.79 -3.60 -5.96
N VAL A 278 -14.81 -2.78 -5.58
CA VAL A 278 -13.38 -3.13 -5.53
C VAL A 278 -13.11 -3.82 -4.19
N ASP A 279 -12.24 -4.81 -4.21
CA ASP A 279 -11.75 -5.47 -3.01
C ASP A 279 -11.17 -4.46 -1.99
N ASP A 280 -11.64 -4.52 -0.74
CA ASP A 280 -11.24 -3.58 0.31
C ASP A 280 -9.74 -3.65 0.59
N ALA A 281 -9.14 -4.85 0.61
CA ALA A 281 -7.70 -5.01 0.83
C ALA A 281 -6.90 -4.34 -0.29
N LEU A 282 -7.36 -4.43 -1.54
CA LEU A 282 -6.76 -3.71 -2.66
C LEU A 282 -6.88 -2.19 -2.49
N ILE A 283 -8.09 -1.68 -2.17
CA ILE A 283 -8.31 -0.24 -1.95
C ILE A 283 -7.32 0.28 -0.92
N GLY A 284 -7.23 -0.35 0.27
CA GLY A 284 -6.37 0.20 1.31
C GLY A 284 -4.89 0.02 1.02
N LEU A 285 -4.50 -0.97 0.20
CA LEU A 285 -3.12 -1.09 -0.29
C LEU A 285 -2.76 0.06 -1.23
N VAL A 286 -3.64 0.39 -2.20
CA VAL A 286 -3.47 1.52 -3.11
C VAL A 286 -3.41 2.84 -2.32
N VAL A 287 -4.33 3.04 -1.37
CA VAL A 287 -4.35 4.20 -0.48
C VAL A 287 -3.06 4.32 0.33
N ALA A 288 -2.52 3.20 0.84
CA ALA A 288 -1.27 3.18 1.59
C ALA A 288 -0.05 3.48 0.70
N CYS A 289 -0.04 3.03 -0.55
CA CYS A 289 0.98 3.40 -1.55
C CYS A 289 0.96 4.90 -1.85
N MET A 290 -0.21 5.55 -1.80
CA MET A 290 -0.40 6.99 -2.01
C MET A 290 -0.25 7.84 -0.73
N ASN A 291 0.33 7.30 0.34
CA ASN A 291 0.63 8.10 1.53
C ASN A 291 1.61 9.24 1.19
N GLU A 292 1.34 10.43 1.72
CA GLU A 292 2.16 11.63 1.50
C GLU A 292 3.60 11.42 1.95
N ASN A 293 3.80 10.99 3.21
CA ASN A 293 5.14 10.67 3.68
C ASN A 293 5.58 9.30 3.12
N PRO A 294 6.69 9.22 2.37
CA PRO A 294 7.19 7.97 1.80
C PRO A 294 7.44 6.88 2.84
N ASP A 295 7.85 7.24 4.06
CA ASP A 295 8.10 6.26 5.12
C ASP A 295 6.83 5.52 5.55
N HIS A 296 5.67 6.15 5.39
CA HIS A 296 4.37 5.55 5.72
C HIS A 296 3.85 4.59 4.64
N ARG A 297 4.45 4.58 3.45
CA ARG A 297 4.09 3.64 2.37
C ARG A 297 4.59 2.23 2.72
N PRO A 298 3.87 1.17 2.30
CA PRO A 298 4.22 -0.20 2.65
C PRO A 298 5.61 -0.58 2.13
N ASP A 299 6.25 -1.51 2.83
CA ASP A 299 7.50 -2.09 2.34
C ASP A 299 7.23 -3.21 1.31
N PHE A 300 8.29 -3.68 0.64
CA PHE A 300 8.11 -4.76 -0.34
C PHE A 300 7.65 -6.06 0.31
N SER A 301 8.07 -6.36 1.54
CA SER A 301 7.69 -7.56 2.28
C SER A 301 6.18 -7.61 2.53
N ALA A 302 5.60 -6.50 2.99
CA ALA A 302 4.18 -6.36 3.22
C ALA A 302 3.40 -6.50 1.91
N LEU A 303 3.84 -5.79 0.86
CA LEU A 303 3.21 -5.84 -0.46
C LEU A 303 3.20 -7.27 -1.04
N THR A 304 4.34 -7.96 -1.09
CA THR A 304 4.44 -9.34 -1.60
C THR A 304 3.42 -10.24 -0.91
N ARG A 305 3.42 -10.24 0.43
CA ARG A 305 2.53 -11.10 1.22
C ARG A 305 1.07 -10.84 0.90
N ILE A 306 0.63 -9.57 0.89
CA ILE A 306 -0.77 -9.21 0.66
C ILE A 306 -1.17 -9.55 -0.79
N ILE A 307 -0.32 -9.24 -1.76
CA ILE A 307 -0.60 -9.50 -3.18
C ILE A 307 -0.67 -11.01 -3.44
N GLU A 308 0.30 -11.80 -2.98
CA GLU A 308 0.29 -13.26 -3.17
C GLU A 308 -0.92 -13.94 -2.55
N GLN A 309 -1.34 -13.49 -1.37
CA GLN A 309 -2.54 -13.98 -0.68
C GLN A 309 -3.81 -13.70 -1.49
N ASN A 310 -3.97 -12.48 -1.99
CA ASN A 310 -5.21 -12.07 -2.67
C ASN A 310 -5.25 -12.46 -4.15
N VAL A 311 -4.13 -12.41 -4.85
CA VAL A 311 -4.04 -12.89 -6.23
C VAL A 311 -4.36 -14.38 -6.25
N THR A 312 -3.66 -15.21 -5.46
CA THR A 312 -3.90 -16.67 -5.47
C THR A 312 -5.34 -17.02 -5.14
N ALA A 313 -5.94 -16.40 -4.11
CA ALA A 313 -7.33 -16.64 -3.75
C ALA A 313 -8.31 -16.24 -4.87
N ALA A 314 -8.09 -15.09 -5.51
CA ALA A 314 -8.97 -14.62 -6.58
C ALA A 314 -8.93 -15.50 -7.84
N TRP A 315 -7.87 -16.29 -8.04
CA TRP A 315 -7.72 -17.20 -9.16
C TRP A 315 -8.51 -18.50 -9.02
N ASP A 316 -8.68 -19.01 -7.80
CA ASP A 316 -9.40 -20.27 -7.58
C ASP A 316 -10.89 -20.18 -7.95
N ASP A 317 -11.44 -18.96 -7.96
CA ASP A 317 -12.87 -18.70 -8.15
C ASP A 317 -13.27 -18.17 -9.55
N ALA A 318 -12.31 -17.75 -10.38
CA ALA A 318 -12.61 -17.06 -11.65
C ALA A 318 -12.55 -18.00 -12.87
N SER A 319 -13.60 -18.00 -13.70
CA SER A 319 -13.55 -18.72 -14.98
C SER A 319 -12.78 -17.93 -16.04
N TRP A 320 -11.98 -18.63 -16.85
CA TRP A 320 -11.20 -18.02 -17.94
C TRP A 320 -12.07 -17.17 -18.89
N ALA A 321 -13.28 -17.61 -19.17
CA ALA A 321 -14.21 -16.90 -20.06
C ALA A 321 -14.67 -15.55 -19.47
N GLU A 322 -14.85 -15.47 -18.15
CA GLU A 322 -15.24 -14.22 -17.48
C GLU A 322 -14.11 -13.21 -17.47
N VAL A 323 -12.87 -13.66 -17.25
CA VAL A 323 -11.70 -12.79 -17.34
C VAL A 323 -11.55 -12.23 -18.74
N VAL A 324 -11.58 -13.08 -19.77
CA VAL A 324 -11.48 -12.63 -21.18
C VAL A 324 -12.60 -11.65 -21.53
N LYS A 325 -13.85 -11.95 -21.14
CA LYS A 325 -14.98 -11.04 -21.36
C LYS A 325 -14.75 -9.70 -20.67
N PHE A 326 -14.28 -9.71 -19.42
CA PHE A 326 -14.01 -8.49 -18.66
C PHE A 326 -12.88 -7.68 -19.27
N THR A 327 -11.77 -8.32 -19.65
CA THR A 327 -10.69 -7.66 -20.37
C THR A 327 -11.22 -7.05 -21.66
N ASP A 328 -12.02 -7.77 -22.44
CA ASP A 328 -12.62 -7.22 -23.66
C ASP A 328 -13.49 -5.99 -23.40
N ILE A 329 -14.28 -5.98 -22.31
CA ILE A 329 -15.09 -4.81 -21.94
C ILE A 329 -14.18 -3.63 -21.55
N MET A 330 -13.20 -3.85 -20.66
CA MET A 330 -12.30 -2.80 -20.18
C MET A 330 -11.45 -2.21 -21.31
N PHE A 331 -10.86 -3.07 -22.15
CA PHE A 331 -9.89 -2.67 -23.17
C PHE A 331 -10.56 -2.23 -24.49
N LYS A 332 -11.75 -2.74 -24.85
CA LYS A 332 -12.35 -2.51 -26.19
C LYS A 332 -13.62 -1.66 -26.23
N ASP A 333 -14.40 -1.57 -25.14
CA ASP A 333 -15.67 -0.81 -25.12
C ASP A 333 -15.97 -0.18 -23.74
N PRO A 334 -15.19 0.82 -23.30
CA PRO A 334 -15.45 1.50 -22.03
C PRO A 334 -16.74 2.34 -22.12
N LYS A 335 -17.82 1.90 -21.46
CA LYS A 335 -19.11 2.63 -21.44
C LYS A 335 -19.13 3.75 -20.40
N PRO A 336 -19.62 4.97 -20.73
CA PRO A 336 -19.76 6.07 -19.78
C PRO A 336 -20.89 5.82 -18.78
N VAL A 337 -20.78 6.43 -17.60
CA VAL A 337 -21.64 6.12 -16.45
C VAL A 337 -22.13 7.38 -15.69
N PRO A 338 -23.38 7.39 -15.16
CA PRO A 338 -23.90 8.46 -14.30
C PRO A 338 -23.32 8.47 -12.87
N ILE A 339 -23.06 9.66 -12.32
CA ILE A 339 -22.59 9.90 -10.93
C ILE A 339 -23.79 9.96 -9.96
N THR A 340 -23.70 9.29 -8.80
CA THR A 340 -24.62 9.52 -7.67
C THR A 340 -23.84 9.89 -6.41
N ASN A 341 -24.35 10.87 -5.65
CA ASN A 341 -23.70 11.47 -4.49
C ASN A 341 -24.36 10.96 -3.18
N PRO A 342 -23.65 10.25 -2.28
CA PRO A 342 -24.23 9.79 -1.02
C PRO A 342 -23.85 10.68 0.16
N ALA A 343 -24.86 11.23 0.84
CA ALA A 343 -24.75 12.21 1.93
C ALA A 343 -24.23 11.68 3.30
N ASN A 344 -23.74 10.43 3.40
CA ASN A 344 -23.43 9.78 4.69
C ASN A 344 -22.03 9.10 4.77
N TRP A 345 -21.06 9.55 3.98
CA TRP A 345 -19.80 8.83 3.76
C TRP A 345 -18.84 8.78 4.98
N GLU A 346 -18.87 9.74 5.91
CA GLU A 346 -17.90 9.80 7.04
C GLU A 346 -18.02 8.63 8.04
N ASN A 347 -19.23 8.12 8.28
CA ASN A 347 -19.42 6.99 9.20
C ASN A 347 -19.03 5.66 8.54
N TRP A 348 -19.36 5.51 7.25
CA TRP A 348 -18.97 4.36 6.44
C TRP A 348 -17.44 4.22 6.32
N LEU A 349 -16.74 5.35 6.14
CA LEU A 349 -15.27 5.40 6.07
C LEU A 349 -14.60 4.81 7.33
N LYS A 350 -15.17 5.07 8.52
CA LYS A 350 -14.62 4.62 9.79
C LYS A 350 -14.73 3.10 9.97
N ASP A 351 -15.82 2.52 9.48
CA ASP A 351 -16.09 1.09 9.57
C ASP A 351 -15.21 0.32 8.58
N GLN A 352 -15.10 0.78 7.33
CA GLN A 352 -14.26 0.13 6.32
C GLN A 352 -12.77 0.15 6.65
N LEU A 353 -12.28 1.27 7.18
CA LEU A 353 -10.90 1.36 7.67
C LEU A 353 -10.64 0.41 8.84
N ALA A 354 -11.66 -0.06 9.58
CA ALA A 354 -11.49 -1.01 10.66
C ALA A 354 -11.22 -2.45 10.19
N ASP A 355 -11.79 -2.84 9.05
CA ASP A 355 -11.61 -4.18 8.47
C ASP A 355 -10.32 -4.27 7.66
N LEU A 356 -10.06 -3.25 6.81
CA LEU A 356 -8.79 -3.07 6.10
C LEU A 356 -7.56 -3.05 7.03
N ARG A 357 -7.77 -2.60 8.27
CA ARG A 357 -6.76 -2.65 9.33
C ARG A 357 -6.34 -4.10 9.61
N ALA A 358 -7.24 -5.06 9.73
CA ALA A 358 -6.91 -6.41 10.20
C ALA A 358 -6.03 -7.20 9.19
N ASP A 359 -6.28 -7.04 7.89
CA ASP A 359 -5.69 -7.90 6.85
C ASP A 359 -4.31 -7.41 6.37
N LEU A 360 -4.08 -6.09 6.32
CA LEU A 360 -2.81 -5.55 5.86
C LEU A 360 -1.65 -5.80 6.84
N PHE A 361 -1.92 -6.01 8.14
CA PHE A 361 -0.90 -6.12 9.19
C PHE A 361 -1.22 -7.20 10.26
N PRO A 362 -1.21 -8.50 9.90
CA PRO A 362 -1.67 -9.59 10.76
C PRO A 362 -0.73 -9.91 11.93
N GLU A 363 0.58 -9.67 11.80
CA GLU A 363 1.53 -9.90 12.89
C GLU A 363 1.22 -9.02 14.11
N HIS A 364 0.73 -7.81 13.87
CA HIS A 364 0.28 -6.89 14.91
C HIS A 364 -1.14 -7.19 15.41
N TYR A 365 -2.01 -7.77 14.59
CA TYR A 365 -3.31 -8.26 15.03
C TYR A 365 -3.16 -9.38 16.10
N SER A 366 -2.16 -10.24 15.95
CA SER A 366 -1.84 -11.27 16.94
C SER A 366 -1.32 -10.69 18.26
N GLU A 367 -0.56 -9.58 18.20
CA GLU A 367 -0.01 -8.88 19.36
C GLU A 367 -1.09 -8.07 20.10
N GLN A 368 -1.99 -7.42 19.36
CA GLN A 368 -3.16 -6.76 19.93
C GLN A 368 -4.11 -7.76 20.61
N LYS A 369 -4.36 -8.93 20.00
CA LYS A 369 -5.12 -9.99 20.65
C LYS A 369 -4.45 -10.49 21.93
N ARG A 370 -3.11 -10.52 21.98
CA ARG A 370 -2.35 -10.86 23.20
C ARG A 370 -2.48 -9.77 24.26
N GLU A 371 -2.40 -8.49 23.89
CA GLU A 371 -2.59 -7.37 24.83
C GLU A 371 -4.03 -7.31 25.36
N GLU A 372 -5.04 -7.50 24.51
CA GLU A 372 -6.44 -7.55 24.90
C GLU A 372 -6.72 -8.76 25.81
N ALA A 373 -6.17 -9.93 25.49
CA ALA A 373 -6.22 -11.10 26.37
C ALA A 373 -5.52 -10.85 27.71
N ALA A 374 -4.39 -10.14 27.72
CA ALA A 374 -3.67 -9.77 28.94
C ALA A 374 -4.46 -8.76 29.80
N LYS A 375 -5.12 -7.77 29.18
CA LYS A 375 -6.01 -6.82 29.85
C LYS A 375 -7.21 -7.54 30.46
N LEU A 376 -7.84 -8.44 29.71
CA LEU A 376 -8.96 -9.25 30.19
C LEU A 376 -8.54 -10.17 31.35
N ALA A 377 -7.38 -10.82 31.24
CA ALA A 377 -6.82 -11.63 32.31
C ALA A 377 -6.49 -10.82 33.57
N SER A 378 -5.97 -9.59 33.41
CA SER A 378 -5.73 -8.66 34.53
C SER A 378 -7.04 -8.24 35.21
N GLN A 379 -8.07 -7.95 34.44
CA GLN A 379 -9.40 -7.60 34.96
C GLN A 379 -10.04 -8.77 35.71
N GLN A 380 -9.97 -9.98 35.16
CA GLN A 380 -10.45 -11.21 35.82
C GLN A 380 -9.68 -11.49 37.12
N LYS A 381 -8.37 -11.28 37.13
CA LYS A 381 -7.55 -11.39 38.35
C LYS A 381 -7.97 -10.37 39.40
N GLY A 382 -8.25 -9.13 39.00
CA GLY A 382 -8.78 -8.09 39.89
C GLY A 382 -10.12 -8.49 40.52
N GLN A 383 -11.03 -9.04 39.71
CA GLN A 383 -12.33 -9.56 40.17
C GLN A 383 -12.17 -10.75 41.13
N ALA A 384 -11.26 -11.68 40.84
CA ALA A 384 -10.98 -12.82 41.72
C ALA A 384 -10.42 -12.38 43.08
N VAL A 385 -9.50 -11.40 43.10
CA VAL A 385 -8.96 -10.82 44.35
C VAL A 385 -10.05 -10.11 45.14
N ALA A 386 -10.94 -9.37 44.47
CA ALA A 386 -12.08 -8.71 45.12
C ALA A 386 -13.03 -9.74 45.75
N ALA A 387 -13.38 -10.81 45.02
CA ALA A 387 -14.21 -11.90 45.51
C ALA A 387 -13.57 -12.59 46.73
N GLN A 388 -12.26 -12.86 46.69
CA GLN A 388 -11.55 -13.48 47.81
C GLN A 388 -11.52 -12.57 49.05
N ARG A 389 -11.36 -11.25 48.88
CA ARG A 389 -11.46 -10.28 49.98
C ARG A 389 -12.86 -10.27 50.58
N GLN A 390 -13.89 -10.32 49.75
CA GLN A 390 -15.28 -10.36 50.22
C GLN A 390 -15.56 -11.66 51.00
N GLN A 391 -15.09 -12.81 50.52
CA GLN A 391 -15.24 -14.08 51.22
C GLN A 391 -14.53 -14.08 52.57
N ARG A 392 -13.30 -13.54 52.64
CA ARG A 392 -12.56 -13.41 53.89
C ARG A 392 -13.27 -12.49 54.89
N TRP A 393 -13.78 -11.36 54.41
CA TRP A 393 -14.57 -10.45 55.25
C TRP A 393 -15.83 -11.13 55.81
N GLN A 394 -16.53 -11.94 55.01
CA GLN A 394 -17.67 -12.73 55.49
C GLN A 394 -17.26 -13.76 56.56
N GLN A 395 -16.13 -14.44 56.39
CA GLN A 395 -15.61 -15.38 57.39
C GLN A 395 -15.24 -14.68 58.71
N ASP A 396 -14.59 -13.52 58.64
CA ASP A 396 -14.24 -12.72 59.82
C ASP A 396 -15.50 -12.25 60.58
N LEU A 397 -16.57 -11.91 59.85
CA LEU A 397 -17.87 -11.57 60.41
C LEU A 397 -18.54 -12.74 61.13
N LEU A 398 -18.54 -13.92 60.52
CA LEU A 398 -19.09 -15.14 61.13
C LEU A 398 -18.29 -15.55 62.37
N GLY A 399 -16.95 -15.47 62.32
CA GLY A 399 -16.09 -15.71 63.48
C GLY A 399 -16.34 -14.72 64.63
N SER A 400 -16.65 -13.45 64.30
CA SER A 400 -16.97 -12.43 65.30
C SER A 400 -18.36 -12.62 65.95
N GLN A 401 -19.30 -13.27 65.25
CA GLN A 401 -20.62 -13.60 65.82
C GLN A 401 -20.52 -14.73 66.85
N HIS A 402 -19.72 -15.76 66.60
CA HIS A 402 -19.46 -16.82 67.60
C HIS A 402 -18.79 -16.26 68.87
N PHE A 403 -17.95 -15.23 68.77
CA PHE A 403 -17.33 -14.61 69.94
C PHE A 403 -18.32 -13.84 70.84
N ARG A 404 -19.51 -13.46 70.32
CA ARG A 404 -20.54 -12.79 71.12
C ARG A 404 -21.47 -13.75 71.86
N GLU A 405 -21.56 -15.01 71.45
CA GLU A 405 -22.45 -15.99 72.06
C GLU A 405 -21.84 -16.69 73.29
N ASP A 406 -20.49 -16.71 73.41
CA ASP A 406 -19.79 -17.24 74.59
C ASP A 406 -19.65 -16.26 75.77
N CYS A 407 -20.05 -14.99 75.59
CA CYS A 407 -20.09 -14.01 76.68
C CYS A 407 -21.50 -13.90 77.30
N GLY A 408 -21.98 -15.00 77.87
CA GLY A 408 -23.22 -15.00 78.66
C GLY A 408 -23.12 -14.11 79.91
N PRO A 409 -24.23 -13.52 80.38
CA PRO A 409 -24.23 -12.56 81.47
C PRO A 409 -24.06 -13.27 82.82
N LYS A 410 -22.82 -13.44 83.29
CA LYS A 410 -22.55 -13.73 84.70
C LYS A 410 -22.42 -12.43 85.49
N LEU A 411 -23.58 -11.95 85.94
CA LEU A 411 -23.70 -11.14 87.14
C LEU A 411 -23.17 -11.94 88.34
N SER A 412 -22.16 -11.45 89.06
CA SER A 412 -22.16 -11.48 90.53
C SER A 412 -21.15 -10.52 91.16
N ARG A 413 -21.69 -9.66 92.02
CA ARG A 413 -21.09 -8.88 93.10
C ARG A 413 -19.73 -9.38 93.64
N ARG A 414 -18.74 -8.49 93.78
CA ARG A 414 -18.00 -8.15 95.03
C ARG A 414 -16.75 -7.28 94.77
N GLY A 415 -16.59 -6.23 95.56
CA GLY A 415 -15.28 -5.73 96.06
C GLY A 415 -14.66 -4.51 95.35
N PRO A 416 -14.32 -3.43 96.08
CA PRO A 416 -13.61 -2.28 95.52
C PRO A 416 -12.11 -2.60 95.45
N VAL A 417 -11.53 -2.60 94.24
CA VAL A 417 -10.09 -2.68 94.05
C VAL A 417 -9.60 -1.47 93.27
N LYS A 418 -8.51 -0.92 93.79
CA LYS A 418 -7.88 0.36 93.50
C LYS A 418 -7.24 0.39 92.11
N HIS A 419 -7.22 1.59 91.56
CA HIS A 419 -6.39 2.13 90.47
C HIS A 419 -5.36 1.20 89.80
N LEU A 420 -5.52 1.02 88.48
CA LEU A 420 -4.42 0.92 87.52
C LEU A 420 -4.83 1.65 86.21
N PRO A 421 -4.01 2.57 85.67
CA PRO A 421 -4.29 3.27 84.42
C PRO A 421 -3.70 2.53 83.22
N GLY A 422 -4.47 2.47 82.15
CA GLY A 422 -3.97 2.11 80.82
C GLY A 422 -4.55 0.82 80.29
N ILE A 423 -5.51 0.95 79.37
CA ILE A 423 -5.62 0.24 78.08
C ILE A 423 -6.85 0.85 77.39
N CYS A 424 -6.61 1.97 76.71
CA CYS A 424 -7.53 2.58 75.74
C CYS A 424 -6.73 2.92 74.48
N ARG A 425 -6.33 1.89 73.73
CA ARG A 425 -5.78 2.06 72.37
C ARG A 425 -6.10 0.85 71.51
N HIS A 426 -7.38 0.61 71.20
CA HIS A 426 -7.77 -0.28 70.10
C HIS A 426 -9.06 0.12 69.38
N ARG A 427 -9.56 1.35 69.59
CA ARG A 427 -10.79 1.83 68.94
C ARG A 427 -10.58 2.95 67.91
N ASP A 428 -9.37 3.51 67.82
CA ASP A 428 -9.04 4.61 66.88
C ASP A 428 -8.32 4.16 65.61
N VAL A 429 -7.87 2.91 65.51
CA VAL A 429 -7.17 2.41 64.30
C VAL A 429 -8.17 2.03 63.19
N LEU A 430 -9.37 1.54 63.54
CA LEU A 430 -10.38 1.16 62.55
C LEU A 430 -11.19 2.34 61.97
N ARG A 431 -11.08 3.55 62.55
CA ARG A 431 -11.75 4.75 62.01
C ARG A 431 -10.92 5.54 60.99
N ARG A 432 -9.61 5.26 60.85
CA ARG A 432 -8.74 5.98 59.90
C ARG A 432 -8.62 5.34 58.51
N GLN A 433 -9.01 4.07 58.34
CA GLN A 433 -8.92 3.39 57.03
C GLN A 433 -10.12 3.62 56.08
N PHE A 434 -11.19 4.29 56.53
CA PHE A 434 -12.40 4.54 55.71
C PHE A 434 -12.54 5.99 55.20
N ARG A 435 -11.49 6.82 55.27
CA ARG A 435 -11.52 8.22 54.77
C ARG A 435 -10.53 8.55 53.67
N SER A 436 -9.78 7.58 53.16
CA SER A 436 -8.93 7.77 51.98
C SER A 436 -9.36 6.79 50.91
N HIS A 437 -10.43 7.10 50.20
CA HIS A 437 -10.78 6.68 48.82
C HIS A 437 -12.19 7.23 48.55
N HIS A 438 -12.24 8.52 48.27
CA HIS A 438 -13.24 9.19 47.46
C HIS A 438 -12.55 10.28 46.65
#